data_AF-A0A5M6DLP0-F1
#
_entry.id   AF-A0A5M6DLP0-F1
#
_cell.length_a   1.000
_cell.length_b   1.000
_cell.length_c   1.000
_cell.angle_alpha   90.00
_cell.angle_beta   90.00
_cell.angle_gamma   90.00
#
_symmetry.space_group_name_H-M   'P 1'
#
loop_
_entity.id
_entity.type
_entity.pdbx_description
1 polymer ?
#
loop_
_entity_poly.entity_id
_entity_poly.type
_entity_poly.pdbx_seq_one_letter_code
_entity_poly.pdbx_strand_id
1 'polypeptide(L)'
;MAAAAQQPITYTLSFPNAVHHEADIKVVFAELPAGLFSVRMARSSPGRYALHEFAKNIYKVKAYNSVGQEITLTRPNPHQWDIPSHDGTVTITYTLFGDRADGTYNGISEEHVHLNMPATLMYGLGLDNRARLVQFNLPAGKNWQIATQLKKETTPNTYTAPHLQYLMDSPVEISDLKFSEWQLPAQNKTIRIALHTQAGDKAFADYTTKAKKVVAEAGAVFGQFPDYDFNSYTFLACYGPQAVGDGMEHRNSTFITSSQPLENNVNTHLSTFSHEYFHSWNVERIRPKSLEPFNYAEANMSGELWFAEGFTNYYGDLVLCRSGVNTVTEYAQNISAELNHVLNSPGHQYFSPVQMSYQAPFVDAAQSIDPVNRVNTYISYYPFGSVIGLALDLTLRTRFKIITLDTYMQAIWRKHGQPEIPYTLTDLENILGSVTRDPEFAQAFFQQHIYGLKLADYKFLLAQAGFLLRPVNPNKASLGLTLLNFRNNAAVIQTGTLVGSPLYQAGLDREDVIQTIAGKKINSYNDLAAALAAHKPGDRVNITYTPRVGASKETIVTLIPDPQLEAVPYETAGLPLTKQMKAFRASWLSSKVKSGRK
;
A
#
# COMPACT_ATOMS: atom_id res chain seq x y z
N MET A 1 4.82 25.86 39.15
CA MET A 1 3.81 24.87 39.54
C MET A 1 3.76 23.85 38.41
N ALA A 2 4.04 22.58 38.66
CA ALA A 2 3.80 21.54 37.68
C ALA A 2 2.28 21.45 37.49
N ALA A 3 1.78 21.72 36.28
CA ALA A 3 0.39 21.46 35.97
C ALA A 3 0.12 19.97 36.24
N ALA A 4 -0.89 19.64 37.05
CA ALA A 4 -1.31 18.26 37.21
C ALA A 4 -1.66 17.70 35.82
N ALA A 5 -1.14 16.52 35.47
CA ALA A 5 -1.47 15.88 34.21
C ALA A 5 -2.98 15.59 34.17
N GLN A 6 -3.67 16.01 33.11
CA GLN A 6 -5.10 15.74 32.93
C GLN A 6 -5.35 14.22 32.90
N GLN A 7 -6.52 13.81 33.38
CA GLN A 7 -6.97 12.41 33.32
C GLN A 7 -6.94 11.90 31.87
N PRO A 8 -6.50 10.66 31.57
CA PRO A 8 -6.52 10.14 30.20
C PRO A 8 -7.96 9.91 29.70
N ILE A 9 -8.15 9.97 28.38
CA ILE A 9 -9.41 9.54 27.75
C ILE A 9 -9.44 8.01 27.77
N THR A 10 -10.50 7.42 28.34
CA THR A 10 -10.57 5.96 28.52
C THR A 10 -11.54 5.34 27.53
N TYR A 11 -11.06 4.38 26.74
CA TYR A 11 -11.84 3.54 25.83
C TYR A 11 -11.96 2.13 26.39
N THR A 12 -13.16 1.56 26.33
CA THR A 12 -13.44 0.16 26.66
C THR A 12 -14.17 -0.49 25.50
N LEU A 13 -13.60 -1.57 24.95
CA LEU A 13 -14.16 -2.31 23.82
C LEU A 13 -14.53 -3.72 24.28
N SER A 14 -15.73 -4.16 23.93
CA SER A 14 -16.27 -5.49 24.26
C SER A 14 -16.92 -6.12 23.03
N PHE A 15 -16.96 -7.46 22.97
CA PHE A 15 -17.42 -8.19 21.78
C PHE A 15 -18.53 -9.20 22.09
N PRO A 16 -19.64 -8.80 22.75
CA PRO A 16 -20.69 -9.74 23.15
C PRO A 16 -21.48 -10.32 21.97
N ASN A 17 -21.44 -9.67 20.80
CA ASN A 17 -22.18 -10.05 19.60
C ASN A 17 -21.25 -10.26 18.39
N ALA A 18 -20.06 -10.83 18.63
CA ALA A 18 -19.04 -11.00 17.61
C ALA A 18 -19.49 -11.87 16.42
N VAL A 19 -20.43 -12.81 16.64
CA VAL A 19 -21.06 -13.62 15.58
C VAL A 19 -21.81 -12.78 14.53
N HIS A 20 -22.19 -11.56 14.88
CA HIS A 20 -22.83 -10.59 13.99
C HIS A 20 -21.91 -9.41 13.67
N HIS A 21 -20.60 -9.57 13.87
CA HIS A 21 -19.59 -8.58 13.50
C HIS A 21 -19.68 -7.28 14.30
N GLU A 22 -20.15 -7.36 15.55
CA GLU A 22 -20.42 -6.20 16.39
C GLU A 22 -19.50 -6.11 17.62
N ALA A 23 -19.07 -4.88 17.91
CA ALA A 23 -18.41 -4.50 19.15
C ALA A 23 -19.20 -3.40 19.87
N ASP A 24 -19.25 -3.47 21.19
CA ASP A 24 -19.74 -2.40 22.05
C ASP A 24 -18.56 -1.54 22.52
N ILE A 25 -18.63 -0.25 22.21
CA ILE A 25 -17.57 0.71 22.54
C ILE A 25 -18.10 1.74 23.53
N LYS A 26 -17.34 1.95 24.60
CA LYS A 26 -17.54 3.02 25.58
C LYS A 26 -16.30 3.91 25.60
N VAL A 27 -16.50 5.22 25.55
CA VAL A 27 -15.43 6.22 25.75
C VAL A 27 -15.82 7.20 26.86
N VAL A 28 -14.88 7.53 27.73
CA VAL A 28 -15.07 8.50 28.82
C VAL A 28 -14.12 9.68 28.65
N PHE A 29 -14.69 10.87 28.58
CA PHE A 29 -14.00 12.15 28.60
C PHE A 29 -14.30 12.85 29.93
N ALA A 30 -13.32 12.97 30.83
CA ALA A 30 -13.44 13.69 32.10
C ALA A 30 -12.81 15.08 32.00
N GLU A 31 -12.95 15.96 33.00
CA GLU A 31 -12.24 17.27 33.04
C GLU A 31 -12.43 18.12 31.78
N LEU A 32 -13.59 18.04 31.12
CA LEU A 32 -13.91 18.82 29.93
C LEU A 32 -14.13 20.29 30.31
N PRO A 33 -13.63 21.26 29.52
CA PRO A 33 -14.00 22.66 29.66
C PRO A 33 -15.51 22.86 29.53
N ALA A 34 -16.06 23.85 30.22
CA ALA A 34 -17.49 24.18 30.10
C ALA A 34 -17.82 24.64 28.66
N GLY A 35 -18.98 24.21 28.16
CA GLY A 35 -19.51 24.65 26.86
C GLY A 35 -19.90 23.47 25.97
N LEU A 36 -19.92 23.73 24.66
CA LEU A 36 -20.16 22.71 23.65
C LEU A 36 -18.97 21.76 23.58
N PHE A 37 -19.22 20.47 23.75
CA PHE A 37 -18.26 19.41 23.45
C PHE A 37 -18.69 18.64 22.21
N SER A 38 -17.75 18.32 21.33
CA SER A 38 -18.03 17.61 20.08
C SER A 38 -17.12 16.39 19.95
N VAL A 39 -17.70 15.28 19.49
CA VAL A 39 -16.95 14.08 19.12
C VAL A 39 -17.18 13.74 17.66
N ARG A 40 -16.21 13.05 17.07
CA ARG A 40 -16.22 12.72 15.64
C ARG A 40 -15.71 11.30 15.38
N MET A 41 -16.25 10.67 14.34
CA MET A 41 -15.61 9.53 13.68
C MET A 41 -14.72 10.02 12.54
N ALA A 42 -13.56 9.40 12.37
CA ALA A 42 -12.67 9.71 11.26
C ALA A 42 -13.35 9.44 9.90
N ARG A 43 -12.82 10.07 8.87
CA ARG A 43 -13.22 9.90 7.47
C ARG A 43 -12.09 9.36 6.60
N SER A 44 -10.87 9.35 7.11
CA SER A 44 -9.64 8.90 6.46
C SER A 44 -8.77 8.15 7.48
N SER A 45 -7.81 7.35 6.99
CA SER A 45 -6.86 6.57 7.78
C SER A 45 -5.46 6.81 7.23
N PRO A 46 -4.41 6.95 8.07
CA PRO A 46 -3.02 6.90 7.60
C PRO A 46 -2.78 5.69 6.70
N GLY A 47 -1.91 5.85 5.70
CA GLY A 47 -1.67 4.90 4.61
C GLY A 47 -2.84 4.68 3.63
N ARG A 48 -4.01 5.34 3.85
CA ARG A 48 -5.10 5.45 2.87
C ARG A 48 -5.54 6.87 2.62
N TYR A 49 -5.34 7.34 1.40
CA TYR A 49 -5.45 8.77 1.09
C TYR A 49 -6.84 9.21 0.62
N ALA A 50 -7.80 8.28 0.57
CA ALA A 50 -9.19 8.52 0.21
C ALA A 50 -10.11 8.71 1.43
N LEU A 51 -11.34 9.15 1.15
CA LEU A 51 -12.41 9.19 2.15
C LEU A 51 -13.14 7.83 2.21
N HIS A 52 -13.33 7.32 3.43
CA HIS A 52 -13.94 6.02 3.69
C HIS A 52 -15.27 6.09 4.46
N GLU A 53 -15.56 7.24 5.07
CA GLU A 53 -16.81 7.53 5.79
C GLU A 53 -17.14 6.50 6.90
N PHE A 54 -16.19 6.25 7.82
CA PHE A 54 -16.30 5.23 8.86
C PHE A 54 -17.53 5.38 9.77
N ALA A 55 -18.07 6.58 9.90
CA ALA A 55 -19.31 6.86 10.64
C ALA A 55 -20.52 6.03 10.18
N LYS A 56 -20.50 5.47 8.96
CA LYS A 56 -21.57 4.58 8.44
C LYS A 56 -21.68 3.25 9.20
N ASN A 57 -20.61 2.83 9.88
CA ASN A 57 -20.51 1.54 10.56
C ASN A 57 -20.81 1.61 12.06
N ILE A 58 -21.24 2.77 12.57
CA ILE A 58 -21.60 2.93 13.99
C ILE A 58 -23.08 3.30 14.15
N TYR A 59 -23.68 2.80 15.22
CA TYR A 59 -25.08 3.06 15.54
C TYR A 59 -25.34 2.92 17.05
N LYS A 60 -26.58 3.21 17.48
CA LYS A 60 -26.95 3.29 18.92
C LYS A 60 -26.05 4.26 19.73
N VAL A 61 -25.63 5.36 19.11
CA VAL A 61 -24.81 6.39 19.77
C VAL A 61 -25.62 7.06 20.87
N LYS A 62 -25.11 7.02 22.11
CA LYS A 62 -25.68 7.68 23.28
C LYS A 62 -24.59 8.39 24.08
N ALA A 63 -24.97 9.43 24.82
CA ALA A 63 -24.08 10.11 25.75
C ALA A 63 -24.70 10.21 27.14
N TYR A 64 -23.85 10.23 28.17
CA TYR A 64 -24.23 10.28 29.57
C TYR A 64 -23.31 11.23 30.35
N ASN A 65 -23.85 11.91 31.37
CA ASN A 65 -23.07 12.74 32.30
C ASN A 65 -22.36 11.91 33.38
N SER A 66 -21.72 12.56 34.37
CA SER A 66 -20.92 11.86 35.39
C SER A 66 -21.74 10.96 36.32
N VAL A 67 -23.06 11.17 36.41
CA VAL A 67 -23.99 10.39 37.25
C VAL A 67 -24.83 9.39 36.44
N GLY A 68 -24.57 9.24 35.14
CA GLY A 68 -25.23 8.27 34.28
C GLY A 68 -26.59 8.72 33.70
N GLN A 69 -26.93 10.01 33.78
CA GLN A 69 -28.12 10.55 33.11
C GLN A 69 -27.82 10.75 31.62
N GLU A 70 -28.74 10.32 30.75
CA GLU A 70 -28.60 10.45 29.30
C GLU A 70 -28.63 11.92 28.87
N ILE A 71 -27.69 12.32 28.03
CA ILE A 71 -27.59 13.66 27.45
C ILE A 71 -28.12 13.63 26.02
N THR A 72 -29.02 14.57 25.69
CA THR A 72 -29.49 14.72 24.32
C THR A 72 -28.38 15.21 23.40
N LEU A 73 -28.10 14.43 22.36
CA LEU A 73 -27.12 14.74 21.32
C LEU A 73 -27.75 15.52 20.17
N THR A 74 -26.96 16.36 19.51
CA THR A 74 -27.28 16.85 18.16
C THR A 74 -26.25 16.32 17.16
N ARG A 75 -26.64 16.21 15.89
CA ARG A 75 -25.79 15.67 14.82
C ARG A 75 -25.68 16.70 13.69
N PRO A 76 -24.70 17.63 13.75
CA PRO A 76 -24.60 18.73 12.79
C PRO A 76 -24.18 18.27 11.39
N ASN A 77 -23.53 17.10 11.29
CA ASN A 77 -23.14 16.47 10.02
C ASN A 77 -23.04 14.95 10.20
N PRO A 78 -22.88 14.15 9.13
CA PRO A 78 -22.88 12.69 9.22
C PRO A 78 -21.78 12.07 10.10
N HIS A 79 -20.74 12.82 10.48
CA HIS A 79 -19.56 12.25 11.16
C HIS A 79 -19.37 12.78 12.58
N GLN A 80 -20.20 13.70 13.04
CA GLN A 80 -20.01 14.44 14.29
C GLN A 80 -21.26 14.39 15.18
N TRP A 81 -21.04 14.33 16.49
CA TRP A 81 -22.06 14.45 17.52
C TRP A 81 -21.66 15.56 18.49
N ASP A 82 -22.63 16.42 18.77
CA ASP A 82 -22.49 17.60 19.62
C ASP A 82 -23.24 17.37 20.93
N ILE A 83 -22.56 17.69 22.03
CA ILE A 83 -22.99 17.57 23.43
C ILE A 83 -23.09 19.00 23.98
N PRO A 84 -24.27 19.64 23.94
CA PRO A 84 -24.41 21.07 24.26
C PRO A 84 -24.19 21.42 25.73
N SER A 85 -24.38 20.45 26.64
CA SER A 85 -24.26 20.63 28.08
C SER A 85 -23.75 19.36 28.75
N HIS A 86 -22.79 19.51 29.67
CA HIS A 86 -22.22 18.44 30.48
C HIS A 86 -21.66 19.02 31.80
N ASP A 87 -21.39 18.15 32.78
CA ASP A 87 -20.87 18.50 34.12
C ASP A 87 -19.33 18.44 34.21
N GLY A 88 -18.67 18.57 33.06
CA GLY A 88 -17.24 18.28 32.90
C GLY A 88 -16.91 16.82 32.60
N THR A 89 -17.87 15.90 32.64
CA THR A 89 -17.68 14.50 32.21
C THR A 89 -18.72 14.09 31.18
N VAL A 90 -18.27 13.39 30.13
CA VAL A 90 -19.13 12.79 29.12
C VAL A 90 -18.68 11.35 28.89
N THR A 91 -19.61 10.41 29.07
CA THR A 91 -19.47 9.02 28.62
C THR A 91 -20.25 8.85 27.33
N ILE A 92 -19.62 8.34 26.27
CA ILE A 92 -20.29 8.00 25.02
C ILE A 92 -20.25 6.49 24.84
N THR A 93 -21.37 5.92 24.39
CA THR A 93 -21.48 4.51 24.04
C THR A 93 -22.04 4.36 22.64
N TYR A 94 -21.54 3.39 21.88
CA TYR A 94 -22.05 3.05 20.56
C TYR A 94 -21.71 1.61 20.20
N THR A 95 -22.48 1.05 19.27
CA THR A 95 -22.17 -0.23 18.63
C THR A 95 -21.41 0.04 17.33
N LEU A 96 -20.32 -0.70 17.11
CA LEU A 96 -19.51 -0.71 15.89
C LEU A 96 -19.76 -2.02 15.15
N PHE A 97 -20.04 -1.92 13.85
CA PHE A 97 -20.06 -3.05 12.91
C PHE A 97 -18.75 -3.12 12.11
N GLY A 98 -18.18 -4.31 11.94
CA GLY A 98 -16.97 -4.51 11.15
C GLY A 98 -16.85 -5.91 10.58
N ASP A 99 -17.04 -6.05 9.26
CA ASP A 99 -16.99 -7.33 8.54
C ASP A 99 -16.02 -7.27 7.34
N ARG A 100 -14.86 -6.63 7.55
CA ARG A 100 -13.81 -6.51 6.55
C ARG A 100 -12.44 -6.34 7.22
N ALA A 101 -11.78 -7.45 7.52
CA ALA A 101 -10.40 -7.42 8.01
C ALA A 101 -9.42 -7.16 6.86
N ASP A 102 -8.97 -5.91 6.76
CA ASP A 102 -7.90 -5.44 5.86
C ASP A 102 -7.14 -4.29 6.52
N GLY A 103 -6.15 -3.71 5.85
CA GLY A 103 -5.33 -2.63 6.40
C GLY A 103 -6.11 -1.36 6.79
N THR A 104 -7.38 -1.22 6.41
CA THR A 104 -8.15 0.02 6.54
C THR A 104 -9.39 -0.13 7.42
N TYR A 105 -10.08 -1.26 7.33
CA TYR A 105 -11.37 -1.50 7.96
C TYR A 105 -11.28 -2.51 9.11
N ASN A 106 -12.39 -2.71 9.80
CA ASN A 106 -12.47 -3.61 10.94
C ASN A 106 -13.05 -4.96 10.52
N GLY A 107 -12.53 -6.04 11.10
CA GLY A 107 -13.14 -7.38 11.06
C GLY A 107 -13.40 -7.88 12.47
N ILE A 108 -14.64 -8.25 12.77
CA ILE A 108 -15.06 -8.80 14.06
C ILE A 108 -15.78 -10.10 13.76
N SER A 109 -15.36 -11.19 14.38
CA SER A 109 -16.03 -12.49 14.25
C SER A 109 -15.83 -13.35 15.49
N GLU A 110 -16.38 -14.56 15.50
CA GLU A 110 -16.12 -15.52 16.58
C GLU A 110 -14.69 -16.07 16.59
N GLU A 111 -13.90 -15.81 15.54
CA GLU A 111 -12.52 -16.29 15.39
C GLU A 111 -11.47 -15.21 15.70
N HIS A 112 -11.78 -13.94 15.44
CA HIS A 112 -10.88 -12.83 15.74
C HIS A 112 -11.55 -11.46 15.88
N VAL A 113 -10.76 -10.50 16.34
CA VAL A 113 -11.02 -9.07 16.28
C VAL A 113 -9.82 -8.38 15.64
N HIS A 114 -10.07 -7.68 14.55
CA HIS A 114 -9.13 -6.92 13.74
C HIS A 114 -9.62 -5.47 13.70
N LEU A 115 -8.85 -4.55 14.29
CA LEU A 115 -9.28 -3.16 14.45
C LEU A 115 -8.25 -2.19 13.92
N ASN A 116 -8.67 -1.37 12.96
CA ASN A 116 -8.00 -0.13 12.60
C ASN A 116 -8.65 1.02 13.39
N MET A 117 -7.87 1.79 14.14
CA MET A 117 -8.39 2.75 15.11
C MET A 117 -9.21 3.90 14.52
N PRO A 118 -8.88 4.48 13.34
CA PRO A 118 -9.71 5.47 12.67
C PRO A 118 -11.12 4.95 12.32
N ALA A 119 -11.22 3.66 11.98
CA ALA A 119 -12.48 3.00 11.69
C ALA A 119 -13.26 2.58 12.96
N THR A 120 -12.61 2.64 14.13
CA THR A 120 -13.11 2.07 15.39
C THR A 120 -13.55 3.14 16.40
N LEU A 121 -12.78 4.21 16.57
CA LEU A 121 -12.88 5.11 17.72
C LEU A 121 -13.43 6.49 17.38
N MET A 122 -14.44 6.93 18.13
CA MET A 122 -14.79 8.34 18.21
C MET A 122 -13.71 9.12 18.98
N TYR A 123 -13.35 10.31 18.50
CA TYR A 123 -12.42 11.21 19.19
C TYR A 123 -13.05 12.55 19.50
N GLY A 124 -12.68 13.14 20.65
CA GLY A 124 -13.14 14.46 21.07
C GLY A 124 -12.32 15.57 20.43
N LEU A 125 -12.99 16.59 19.89
CA LEU A 125 -12.32 17.71 19.24
C LEU A 125 -11.56 18.57 20.25
N GLY A 126 -10.31 18.95 19.92
CA GLY A 126 -9.47 19.78 20.78
C GLY A 126 -8.78 19.04 21.93
N LEU A 127 -8.90 17.71 21.99
CA LEU A 127 -8.28 16.88 23.03
C LEU A 127 -7.08 16.06 22.52
N ASP A 128 -6.54 16.42 21.35
CA ASP A 128 -5.60 15.62 20.56
C ASP A 128 -4.35 15.20 21.36
N ASN A 129 -3.83 16.07 22.23
CA ASN A 129 -2.61 15.83 23.02
C ASN A 129 -2.81 15.00 24.31
N ARG A 130 -4.06 14.68 24.67
CA ARG A 130 -4.45 14.21 26.02
C ARG A 130 -4.05 12.80 26.52
N ALA A 131 -3.22 11.93 25.95
CA ALA A 131 -3.14 10.52 26.39
C ALA A 131 -4.47 9.72 26.42
N ARG A 132 -4.39 8.42 26.12
CA ARG A 132 -5.53 7.53 26.01
C ARG A 132 -5.24 6.20 26.65
N LEU A 133 -6.21 5.67 27.38
CA LEU A 133 -6.21 4.32 27.92
C LEU A 133 -7.20 3.49 27.11
N VAL A 134 -6.81 2.29 26.68
CA VAL A 134 -7.66 1.38 25.89
C VAL A 134 -7.71 0.03 26.59
N GLN A 135 -8.92 -0.42 26.92
CA GLN A 135 -9.18 -1.70 27.57
C GLN A 135 -10.00 -2.61 26.67
N PHE A 136 -9.56 -3.86 26.52
CA PHE A 136 -10.26 -4.89 25.76
C PHE A 136 -10.88 -5.95 26.67
N ASN A 137 -12.20 -6.08 26.63
CA ASN A 137 -12.95 -7.12 27.32
C ASN A 137 -13.10 -8.32 26.38
N LEU A 138 -12.20 -9.29 26.52
CA LEU A 138 -12.17 -10.48 25.66
C LEU A 138 -13.32 -11.44 26.00
N PRO A 139 -13.93 -12.11 25.01
CA PRO A 139 -14.93 -13.15 25.26
C PRO A 139 -14.39 -14.28 26.14
N ALA A 140 -15.21 -14.78 27.06
CA ALA A 140 -14.82 -15.89 27.94
C ALA A 140 -14.63 -17.19 27.15
N GLY A 141 -13.72 -18.05 27.61
CA GLY A 141 -13.50 -19.39 27.04
C GLY A 141 -12.68 -19.43 25.74
N LYS A 142 -12.18 -18.29 25.25
CA LYS A 142 -11.28 -18.20 24.10
C LYS A 142 -9.83 -18.05 24.57
N ASN A 143 -8.87 -18.66 23.87
CA ASN A 143 -7.43 -18.47 24.10
C ASN A 143 -6.91 -17.23 23.36
N TRP A 144 -7.66 -16.13 23.38
CA TRP A 144 -7.33 -14.96 22.59
C TRP A 144 -6.21 -14.14 23.22
N GLN A 145 -5.28 -13.72 22.37
CA GLN A 145 -4.15 -12.87 22.70
C GLN A 145 -4.25 -11.57 21.91
N ILE A 146 -3.79 -10.46 22.49
CA ILE A 146 -3.85 -9.14 21.86
C ILE A 146 -2.45 -8.77 21.34
N ALA A 147 -2.36 -8.45 20.06
CA ALA A 147 -1.15 -7.91 19.43
C ALA A 147 -1.41 -6.49 18.89
N THR A 148 -0.53 -5.56 19.28
CA THR A 148 -0.59 -4.14 18.92
C THR A 148 0.75 -3.46 19.24
N GLN A 149 1.00 -2.28 18.67
CA GLN A 149 2.10 -1.40 19.07
C GLN A 149 1.82 -0.54 20.30
N LEU A 150 0.59 -0.53 20.83
CA LEU A 150 0.28 0.22 22.05
C LEU A 150 1.11 -0.28 23.23
N LYS A 151 1.45 0.63 24.14
CA LYS A 151 2.16 0.28 25.37
C LYS A 151 1.23 -0.51 26.28
N LYS A 152 1.60 -1.74 26.63
CA LYS A 152 0.87 -2.56 27.59
C LYS A 152 1.02 -2.01 29.01
N GLU A 153 -0.09 -1.91 29.74
CA GLU A 153 -0.12 -1.54 31.15
C GLU A 153 -0.12 -2.77 32.07
N THR A 154 0.06 -2.55 33.38
CA THR A 154 0.03 -3.64 34.37
C THR A 154 -1.37 -4.23 34.54
N THR A 155 -2.41 -3.41 34.34
CA THR A 155 -3.79 -3.87 34.30
C THR A 155 -4.00 -4.81 33.11
N PRO A 156 -4.59 -6.00 33.29
CA PRO A 156 -4.84 -6.95 32.21
C PRO A 156 -5.59 -6.33 31.03
N ASN A 157 -5.19 -6.71 29.80
CA ASN A 157 -5.79 -6.27 28.53
C ASN A 157 -5.95 -4.75 28.39
N THR A 158 -5.09 -3.99 29.05
CA THR A 158 -5.12 -2.54 29.07
C THR A 158 -3.85 -1.98 28.47
N TYR A 159 -4.01 -0.96 27.62
CA TYR A 159 -2.94 -0.36 26.85
C TYR A 159 -3.05 1.17 26.86
N THR A 160 -1.96 1.87 26.59
CA THR A 160 -1.94 3.34 26.55
C THR A 160 -1.31 3.89 25.27
N ALA A 161 -1.78 5.07 24.87
CA ALA A 161 -1.23 5.91 23.83
C ALA A 161 -0.99 7.33 24.36
N PRO A 162 0.11 8.01 24.00
CA PRO A 162 0.41 9.35 24.51
C PRO A 162 -0.51 10.44 23.94
N HIS A 163 -1.07 10.27 22.75
CA HIS A 163 -1.92 11.26 22.09
C HIS A 163 -2.77 10.62 20.98
N LEU A 164 -3.61 11.42 20.31
CA LEU A 164 -4.56 10.97 19.28
C LEU A 164 -3.85 10.32 18.09
N GLN A 165 -2.86 11.01 17.52
CA GLN A 165 -2.12 10.52 16.35
C GLN A 165 -1.52 9.12 16.61
N TYR A 166 -0.87 8.90 17.76
CA TYR A 166 -0.32 7.59 18.11
C TYR A 166 -1.40 6.52 18.25
N LEU A 167 -2.52 6.83 18.91
CA LEU A 167 -3.63 5.88 19.05
C LEU A 167 -4.22 5.52 17.68
N MET A 168 -4.47 6.52 16.84
CA MET A 168 -5.04 6.32 15.51
C MET A 168 -4.10 5.57 14.55
N ASP A 169 -2.80 5.58 14.82
CA ASP A 169 -1.79 4.78 14.12
C ASP A 169 -1.52 3.40 14.78
N SER A 170 -2.34 2.99 15.76
CA SER A 170 -2.06 1.76 16.52
C SER A 170 -3.11 0.68 16.26
N PRO A 171 -2.95 -0.15 15.21
CA PRO A 171 -3.84 -1.26 14.93
C PRO A 171 -3.80 -2.33 16.02
N VAL A 172 -4.83 -3.19 16.04
CA VAL A 172 -4.96 -4.28 17.00
C VAL A 172 -5.48 -5.55 16.30
N GLU A 173 -4.76 -6.66 16.46
CA GLU A 173 -5.27 -8.02 16.15
C GLU A 173 -5.47 -8.79 17.46
N ILE A 174 -6.61 -9.45 17.60
CA ILE A 174 -6.96 -10.30 18.73
C ILE A 174 -7.48 -11.64 18.20
N SER A 175 -6.75 -12.72 18.44
CA SER A 175 -7.18 -14.08 18.07
C SER A 175 -6.37 -15.11 18.87
N ASP A 176 -6.52 -16.40 18.56
CA ASP A 176 -5.55 -17.43 18.96
C ASP A 176 -4.29 -17.28 18.09
N LEU A 177 -3.38 -16.41 18.52
CA LEU A 177 -2.24 -15.94 17.72
C LEU A 177 -1.02 -16.85 17.88
N LYS A 178 -0.34 -17.14 16.76
CA LYS A 178 1.03 -17.71 16.78
C LYS A 178 2.06 -16.60 16.86
N PHE A 179 3.02 -16.70 17.77
CA PHE A 179 4.09 -15.71 17.95
C PHE A 179 5.46 -16.23 17.53
N SER A 180 6.25 -15.37 16.91
CA SER A 180 7.70 -15.53 16.79
C SER A 180 8.40 -14.22 17.08
N GLU A 181 9.47 -14.27 17.87
CA GLU A 181 10.25 -13.09 18.26
C GLU A 181 11.74 -13.31 18.02
N TRP A 182 12.44 -12.23 17.67
CA TRP A 182 13.91 -12.21 17.65
C TRP A 182 14.46 -10.82 17.92
N GLN A 183 15.68 -10.78 18.45
CA GLN A 183 16.40 -9.53 18.68
C GLN A 183 17.13 -9.08 17.42
N LEU A 184 17.08 -7.77 17.16
CA LEU A 184 17.93 -7.12 16.18
C LEU A 184 19.36 -7.00 16.74
N PRO A 185 20.40 -7.30 15.93
CA PRO A 185 21.79 -7.17 16.37
C PRO A 185 22.12 -5.76 16.86
N ALA A 186 22.85 -5.67 17.97
CA ALA A 186 23.46 -4.45 18.50
C ALA A 186 22.51 -3.29 18.91
N GLN A 187 21.19 -3.48 18.93
CA GLN A 187 20.23 -2.39 19.22
C GLN A 187 19.23 -2.68 20.35
N ASN A 188 19.24 -3.89 20.93
CA ASN A 188 18.29 -4.31 21.98
C ASN A 188 16.82 -4.06 21.58
N LYS A 189 16.50 -4.27 20.29
CA LYS A 189 15.17 -4.10 19.71
C LYS A 189 14.61 -5.46 19.31
N THR A 190 13.34 -5.69 19.59
CA THR A 190 12.63 -6.94 19.31
C THR A 190 11.80 -6.80 18.04
N ILE A 191 11.88 -7.76 17.15
CA ILE A 191 10.90 -7.93 16.08
C ILE A 191 9.98 -9.08 16.47
N ARG A 192 8.68 -8.88 16.28
CA ARG A 192 7.64 -9.85 16.57
C ARG A 192 6.77 -10.09 15.34
N ILE A 193 6.46 -11.35 15.06
CA ILE A 193 5.34 -11.73 14.20
C ILE A 193 4.23 -12.25 15.11
N ALA A 194 3.04 -11.64 15.00
CA ALA A 194 1.80 -12.11 15.59
C ALA A 194 0.91 -12.58 14.43
N LEU A 195 0.72 -13.89 14.29
CA LEU A 195 0.09 -14.48 13.13
C LEU A 195 -1.22 -15.18 13.50
N HIS A 196 -2.31 -14.68 12.95
CA HIS A 196 -3.59 -15.37 12.90
C HIS A 196 -3.68 -16.20 11.61
N THR A 197 -3.71 -17.53 11.74
CA THR A 197 -3.77 -18.44 10.60
C THR A 197 -4.22 -19.83 11.01
N GLN A 198 -4.74 -20.60 10.05
CA GLN A 198 -4.97 -22.04 10.19
C GLN A 198 -3.72 -22.88 9.83
N ALA A 199 -2.61 -22.21 9.50
CA ALA A 199 -1.42 -22.85 9.00
C ALA A 199 -0.65 -23.68 10.04
N GLY A 200 -0.03 -24.76 9.58
CA GLY A 200 0.83 -25.62 10.38
C GLY A 200 2.18 -24.99 10.74
N ASP A 201 2.83 -25.49 11.79
CA ASP A 201 4.06 -24.89 12.35
C ASP A 201 5.24 -24.87 11.36
N LYS A 202 5.27 -25.81 10.41
CA LYS A 202 6.30 -25.85 9.36
C LYS A 202 6.23 -24.62 8.44
N ALA A 203 5.02 -24.24 7.99
CA ALA A 203 4.84 -23.08 7.15
C ALA A 203 5.19 -21.79 7.90
N PHE A 204 4.79 -21.71 9.18
CA PHE A 204 5.13 -20.58 10.04
C PHE A 204 6.65 -20.45 10.30
N ALA A 205 7.35 -21.57 10.47
CA ALA A 205 8.80 -21.59 10.64
C ALA A 205 9.56 -21.16 9.38
N ASP A 206 9.12 -21.58 8.18
CA ASP A 206 9.70 -21.13 6.91
C ASP A 206 9.48 -19.63 6.71
N TYR A 207 8.24 -19.16 6.92
CA TYR A 207 7.88 -17.75 6.85
C TYR A 207 8.74 -16.90 7.79
N THR A 208 8.84 -17.29 9.06
CA THR A 208 9.67 -16.62 10.06
C THR A 208 11.15 -16.56 9.65
N THR A 209 11.69 -17.68 9.13
CA THR A 209 13.10 -17.77 8.74
C THR A 209 13.42 -16.81 7.59
N LYS A 210 12.53 -16.70 6.61
CA LYS A 210 12.69 -15.78 5.49
C LYS A 210 12.43 -14.33 5.89
N ALA A 211 11.41 -14.07 6.72
CA ALA A 211 11.12 -12.75 7.29
C ALA A 211 12.33 -12.15 8.01
N LYS A 212 13.08 -12.95 8.78
CA LYS A 212 14.35 -12.52 9.43
C LYS A 212 15.38 -12.00 8.42
N LYS A 213 15.48 -12.64 7.25
CA LYS A 213 16.41 -12.20 6.19
C LYS A 213 15.95 -10.89 5.55
N VAL A 214 14.65 -10.76 5.29
CA VAL A 214 14.03 -9.54 4.76
C VAL A 214 14.27 -8.36 5.70
N VAL A 215 13.99 -8.54 6.99
CA VAL A 215 14.24 -7.53 8.04
C VAL A 215 15.70 -7.10 8.07
N ALA A 216 16.63 -8.05 8.09
CA ALA A 216 18.06 -7.75 8.13
C ALA A 216 18.51 -6.95 6.89
N GLU A 217 17.99 -7.31 5.71
CA GLU A 217 18.33 -6.66 4.45
C GLU A 217 17.73 -5.25 4.33
N ALA A 218 16.48 -5.04 4.76
CA ALA A 218 15.88 -3.70 4.85
C ALA A 218 16.71 -2.79 5.78
N GLY A 219 17.12 -3.29 6.94
CA GLY A 219 18.02 -2.55 7.84
C GLY A 219 19.39 -2.23 7.22
N ALA A 220 19.90 -3.11 6.36
CA ALA A 220 21.15 -2.89 5.66
C ALA A 220 21.07 -1.79 4.59
N VAL A 221 19.89 -1.54 4.00
CA VAL A 221 19.67 -0.39 3.08
C VAL A 221 19.96 0.92 3.79
N PHE A 222 19.52 1.08 5.04
CA PHE A 222 19.73 2.32 5.82
C PHE A 222 20.99 2.29 6.69
N GLY A 223 21.59 1.12 6.87
CA GLY A 223 22.75 0.91 7.76
C GLY A 223 22.40 0.89 9.26
N GLN A 224 21.13 1.04 9.61
CA GLN A 224 20.59 1.03 10.96
C GLN A 224 19.08 0.76 10.94
N PHE A 225 18.52 0.37 12.09
CA PHE A 225 17.07 0.25 12.25
C PHE A 225 16.49 1.54 12.84
N PRO A 226 15.19 1.81 12.64
CA PRO A 226 14.51 2.91 13.29
C PRO A 226 14.51 2.72 14.81
N ASP A 227 14.35 3.83 15.53
CA ASP A 227 14.08 3.75 16.95
C ASP A 227 12.61 3.37 17.16
N TYR A 228 12.36 2.08 17.40
CA TYR A 228 11.03 1.59 17.70
C TYR A 228 10.63 1.93 19.12
N ASP A 229 9.41 2.47 19.28
CA ASP A 229 8.88 2.75 20.61
C ASP A 229 8.77 1.45 21.41
N PHE A 230 9.08 1.53 22.70
CA PHE A 230 9.16 0.39 23.61
C PHE A 230 10.12 -0.73 23.13
N ASN A 231 11.05 -0.40 22.23
CA ASN A 231 12.03 -1.31 21.64
C ASN A 231 11.42 -2.51 20.91
N SER A 232 10.25 -2.37 20.28
CA SER A 232 9.64 -3.47 19.53
C SER A 232 8.92 -3.04 18.25
N TYR A 233 9.00 -3.87 17.22
CA TYR A 233 8.15 -3.77 16.02
C TYR A 233 7.32 -5.05 15.87
N THR A 234 6.01 -4.93 15.61
CA THR A 234 5.10 -6.09 15.52
C THR A 234 4.41 -6.20 14.16
N PHE A 235 4.63 -7.30 13.44
CA PHE A 235 3.82 -7.65 12.28
C PHE A 235 2.52 -8.31 12.74
N LEU A 236 1.39 -7.69 12.43
CA LEU A 236 0.04 -8.20 12.66
C LEU A 236 -0.42 -8.91 11.39
N ALA A 237 -0.14 -10.21 11.32
CA ALA A 237 -0.40 -11.01 10.13
C ALA A 237 -1.71 -11.78 10.25
N CYS A 238 -2.56 -11.72 9.23
CA CYS A 238 -3.82 -12.47 9.17
C CYS A 238 -3.96 -13.16 7.81
N TYR A 239 -3.76 -14.48 7.76
CA TYR A 239 -3.77 -15.26 6.51
C TYR A 239 -4.82 -16.36 6.55
N GLY A 240 -5.91 -16.16 5.82
CA GLY A 240 -7.04 -17.07 5.72
C GLY A 240 -8.33 -16.37 5.23
N PRO A 241 -9.41 -17.14 5.00
CA PRO A 241 -10.65 -16.63 4.39
C PRO A 241 -11.36 -15.54 5.19
N GLN A 242 -11.02 -15.36 6.47
CA GLN A 242 -11.52 -14.29 7.34
C GLN A 242 -10.97 -12.90 6.99
N ALA A 243 -9.92 -12.82 6.17
CA ALA A 243 -9.24 -11.57 5.82
C ALA A 243 -9.31 -11.26 4.32
N VAL A 244 -9.12 -9.99 3.98
CA VAL A 244 -8.97 -9.52 2.60
C VAL A 244 -7.51 -9.14 2.35
N GLY A 245 -7.04 -9.32 1.12
CA GLY A 245 -5.67 -8.98 0.73
C GLY A 245 -5.38 -7.49 0.90
N ASP A 246 -4.47 -7.15 1.83
CA ASP A 246 -4.00 -5.79 2.03
C ASP A 246 -2.71 -5.71 2.87
N GLY A 247 -2.07 -4.54 2.86
CA GLY A 247 -0.98 -4.14 3.73
C GLY A 247 -1.20 -2.71 4.23
N MET A 248 -0.85 -2.44 5.48
CA MET A 248 -0.90 -1.09 6.04
C MET A 248 0.24 -0.87 7.01
N GLU A 249 1.03 0.15 6.74
CA GLU A 249 2.14 0.56 7.56
C GLU A 249 1.71 1.32 8.80
N HIS A 250 2.45 1.12 9.89
CA HIS A 250 2.32 1.89 11.12
C HIS A 250 3.68 2.07 11.77
N ARG A 251 3.77 3.04 12.68
CA ARG A 251 5.06 3.49 13.24
C ARG A 251 5.93 2.36 13.81
N ASN A 252 5.31 1.42 14.53
CA ASN A 252 5.97 0.27 15.17
C ASN A 252 5.23 -1.05 14.92
N SER A 253 4.34 -1.10 13.93
CA SER A 253 3.64 -2.32 13.55
C SER A 253 3.15 -2.24 12.11
N THR A 254 2.52 -3.29 11.62
CA THR A 254 1.86 -3.27 10.32
C THR A 254 0.78 -4.33 10.30
N PHE A 255 -0.33 -4.06 9.63
CA PHE A 255 -1.23 -5.11 9.17
C PHE A 255 -0.73 -5.70 7.86
N ILE A 256 -0.68 -7.03 7.80
CA ILE A 256 -0.44 -7.77 6.56
C ILE A 256 -1.48 -8.88 6.46
N THR A 257 -2.44 -8.70 5.57
CA THR A 257 -3.65 -9.52 5.49
C THR A 257 -3.82 -10.16 4.13
N SER A 258 -4.37 -11.36 4.09
CA SER A 258 -4.67 -12.05 2.84
C SER A 258 -5.73 -13.14 3.04
N SER A 259 -6.60 -13.28 2.04
CA SER A 259 -7.56 -14.38 1.95
C SER A 259 -6.90 -15.73 1.65
N GLN A 260 -5.70 -15.72 1.07
CA GLN A 260 -4.91 -16.91 0.79
C GLN A 260 -4.23 -17.43 2.06
N PRO A 261 -4.21 -18.76 2.29
CA PRO A 261 -3.54 -19.35 3.44
C PRO A 261 -2.01 -19.16 3.36
N LEU A 262 -1.31 -19.29 4.48
CA LEU A 262 0.16 -19.21 4.50
C LEU A 262 0.82 -20.39 3.75
N GLU A 263 0.23 -21.58 3.84
CA GLU A 263 0.66 -22.76 3.10
C GLU A 263 0.81 -22.44 1.61
N ASN A 264 1.97 -22.80 1.04
CA ASN A 264 2.30 -22.63 -0.37
C ASN A 264 2.38 -21.17 -0.86
N ASN A 265 2.10 -20.17 -0.01
CA ASN A 265 2.11 -18.75 -0.37
C ASN A 265 3.14 -17.93 0.42
N VAL A 266 4.10 -18.58 1.11
CA VAL A 266 5.10 -17.92 1.95
C VAL A 266 5.81 -16.76 1.24
N ASN A 267 6.30 -16.96 0.02
CA ASN A 267 7.00 -15.91 -0.72
C ASN A 267 6.07 -14.78 -1.17
N THR A 268 4.82 -15.11 -1.55
CA THR A 268 3.79 -14.12 -1.89
C THR A 268 3.49 -13.21 -0.70
N HIS A 269 3.29 -13.78 0.49
CA HIS A 269 3.05 -13.02 1.71
C HIS A 269 4.27 -12.21 2.16
N LEU A 270 5.47 -12.71 1.86
CA LEU A 270 6.71 -11.95 2.11
C LEU A 270 6.85 -10.73 1.21
N SER A 271 6.15 -10.66 0.08
CA SER A 271 6.08 -9.46 -0.76
C SER A 271 5.45 -8.30 -0.01
N THR A 272 4.23 -8.49 0.52
CA THR A 272 3.56 -7.50 1.36
C THR A 272 4.37 -7.21 2.61
N PHE A 273 4.88 -8.24 3.31
CA PHE A 273 5.74 -8.06 4.48
C PHE A 273 6.95 -7.15 4.20
N SER A 274 7.63 -7.35 3.06
CA SER A 274 8.82 -6.58 2.68
C SER A 274 8.48 -5.12 2.41
N HIS A 275 7.37 -4.89 1.69
CA HIS A 275 6.82 -3.57 1.42
C HIS A 275 6.51 -2.83 2.72
N GLU A 276 5.63 -3.40 3.55
CA GLU A 276 5.20 -2.78 4.80
C GLU A 276 6.34 -2.59 5.80
N TYR A 277 7.30 -3.51 5.87
CA TYR A 277 8.43 -3.31 6.76
C TYR A 277 9.32 -2.14 6.33
N PHE A 278 9.51 -1.96 5.02
CA PHE A 278 10.31 -0.86 4.52
C PHE A 278 9.67 0.51 4.85
N HIS A 279 8.34 0.55 5.00
CA HIS A 279 7.65 1.75 5.46
C HIS A 279 8.05 2.20 6.87
N SER A 280 8.61 1.31 7.71
CA SER A 280 9.19 1.68 9.02
C SER A 280 10.18 2.85 8.94
N TRP A 281 10.86 2.99 7.80
CA TRP A 281 11.66 4.16 7.47
C TRP A 281 10.91 5.13 6.57
N ASN A 282 10.38 4.65 5.44
CA ASN A 282 9.80 5.51 4.40
C ASN A 282 8.30 5.68 4.56
N VAL A 283 7.80 6.90 4.69
CA VAL A 283 6.44 7.30 5.08
C VAL A 283 6.16 7.36 6.58
N GLU A 284 6.65 6.41 7.40
CA GLU A 284 6.41 6.48 8.86
C GLU A 284 7.37 7.44 9.58
N ARG A 285 8.54 7.71 9.01
CA ARG A 285 9.54 8.61 9.58
C ARG A 285 10.11 9.56 8.54
N ILE A 286 10.48 9.05 7.36
CA ILE A 286 10.66 9.88 6.16
C ILE A 286 9.26 10.18 5.61
N ARG A 287 8.58 11.15 6.23
CA ARG A 287 7.17 11.45 5.94
C ARG A 287 7.02 12.74 5.13
N PRO A 288 6.18 12.79 4.07
CA PRO A 288 5.86 14.02 3.38
C PRO A 288 5.26 15.07 4.31
N LYS A 289 5.56 16.35 4.06
CA LYS A 289 4.94 17.45 4.80
C LYS A 289 3.42 17.53 4.58
N SER A 290 2.94 17.06 3.43
CA SER A 290 1.53 16.97 3.07
C SER A 290 0.74 15.93 3.89
N LEU A 291 1.42 15.03 4.60
CA LEU A 291 0.81 13.97 5.41
C LEU A 291 1.09 14.11 6.92
N GLU A 292 1.74 15.21 7.36
CA GLU A 292 2.13 15.39 8.77
C GLU A 292 1.78 16.80 9.32
N PRO A 293 0.87 16.90 10.31
CA PRO A 293 0.11 15.80 10.93
C PRO A 293 -0.99 15.26 10.01
N PHE A 294 -1.39 14.00 10.20
CA PHE A 294 -2.47 13.41 9.42
C PHE A 294 -3.82 14.02 9.79
N ASN A 295 -4.63 14.41 8.79
CA ASN A 295 -5.98 14.94 8.99
C ASN A 295 -7.01 13.82 8.89
N TYR A 296 -7.69 13.50 10.00
CA TYR A 296 -8.75 12.47 10.05
C TYR A 296 -10.12 12.93 9.54
N ALA A 297 -10.32 14.22 9.25
CA ALA A 297 -11.60 14.78 8.82
C ALA A 297 -11.72 14.99 7.30
N GLU A 298 -10.60 14.97 6.59
CA GLU A 298 -10.49 15.29 5.16
C GLU A 298 -9.57 14.29 4.44
N ALA A 299 -9.57 14.35 3.12
CA ALA A 299 -8.61 13.60 2.31
C ALA A 299 -7.23 14.25 2.40
N ASN A 300 -6.18 13.45 2.59
CA ASN A 300 -4.81 13.94 2.69
C ASN A 300 -4.16 13.87 1.30
N MET A 301 -4.42 14.88 0.47
CA MET A 301 -3.84 14.94 -0.87
C MET A 301 -2.33 15.21 -0.80
N SER A 302 -1.53 14.37 -1.46
CA SER A 302 -0.06 14.44 -1.45
C SER A 302 0.50 14.38 -2.87
N GLY A 303 1.55 15.17 -3.12
CA GLY A 303 2.31 15.15 -4.38
C GLY A 303 3.53 14.23 -4.31
N GLU A 304 3.76 13.60 -3.16
CA GLU A 304 4.98 12.89 -2.80
C GLU A 304 4.82 11.36 -2.81
N LEU A 305 3.63 10.83 -3.12
CA LEU A 305 3.36 9.38 -3.04
C LEU A 305 4.16 8.55 -4.04
N TRP A 306 4.54 9.10 -5.20
CA TRP A 306 5.49 8.43 -6.10
C TRP A 306 6.82 8.09 -5.41
N PHE A 307 7.24 8.87 -4.40
CA PHE A 307 8.41 8.61 -3.58
C PHE A 307 8.04 7.78 -2.33
N ALA A 308 7.02 8.20 -1.58
CA ALA A 308 6.64 7.52 -0.33
C ALA A 308 6.23 6.06 -0.55
N GLU A 309 5.46 5.80 -1.62
CA GLU A 309 4.90 4.48 -1.95
C GLU A 309 5.69 3.82 -3.07
N GLY A 310 6.02 4.58 -4.11
CA GLY A 310 6.70 4.01 -5.27
C GLY A 310 8.13 3.57 -4.99
N PHE A 311 8.90 4.34 -4.20
CA PHE A 311 10.25 3.88 -3.83
C PHE A 311 10.17 2.73 -2.82
N THR A 312 9.15 2.71 -1.96
CA THR A 312 8.89 1.57 -1.08
C THR A 312 8.57 0.32 -1.88
N ASN A 313 7.77 0.43 -2.96
CA ASN A 313 7.51 -0.67 -3.88
C ASN A 313 8.79 -1.19 -4.55
N TYR A 314 9.64 -0.28 -5.06
CA TYR A 314 10.95 -0.65 -5.62
C TYR A 314 11.83 -1.40 -4.61
N TYR A 315 11.91 -0.89 -3.37
CA TYR A 315 12.73 -1.49 -2.33
C TYR A 315 12.14 -2.78 -1.78
N GLY A 316 10.83 -2.91 -1.67
CA GLY A 316 10.14 -4.12 -1.23
C GLY A 316 10.56 -5.32 -2.08
N ASP A 317 10.50 -5.17 -3.40
CA ASP A 317 10.96 -6.19 -4.36
C ASP A 317 12.48 -6.39 -4.33
N LEU A 318 13.26 -5.31 -4.28
CA LEU A 318 14.73 -5.38 -4.28
C LEU A 318 15.26 -6.08 -3.02
N VAL A 319 14.66 -5.84 -1.85
CA VAL A 319 15.01 -6.48 -0.57
C VAL A 319 14.71 -7.98 -0.62
N LEU A 320 13.62 -8.42 -1.26
CA LEU A 320 13.36 -9.85 -1.47
C LEU A 320 14.42 -10.51 -2.34
N CYS A 321 14.88 -9.84 -3.39
CA CYS A 321 15.97 -10.34 -4.23
C CYS A 321 17.29 -10.40 -3.44
N ARG A 322 17.65 -9.31 -2.76
CA ARG A 322 18.90 -9.20 -1.98
C ARG A 322 18.98 -10.18 -0.81
N SER A 323 17.86 -10.45 -0.15
CA SER A 323 17.76 -11.44 0.93
C SER A 323 17.77 -12.89 0.44
N GLY A 324 17.69 -13.11 -0.87
CA GLY A 324 17.62 -14.43 -1.51
C GLY A 324 16.29 -15.14 -1.33
N VAL A 325 15.22 -14.42 -0.96
CA VAL A 325 13.85 -14.95 -0.97
C VAL A 325 13.36 -15.11 -2.41
N ASN A 326 13.63 -14.11 -3.25
CA ASN A 326 13.41 -14.17 -4.69
C ASN A 326 14.75 -14.30 -5.43
N THR A 327 14.74 -15.07 -6.50
CA THR A 327 15.85 -15.19 -7.45
C THR A 327 15.97 -13.94 -8.32
N VAL A 328 17.10 -13.80 -9.00
CA VAL A 328 17.31 -12.72 -9.99
C VAL A 328 16.30 -12.80 -11.15
N THR A 329 15.88 -14.01 -11.52
CA THR A 329 14.87 -14.22 -12.58
C THR A 329 13.49 -13.76 -12.13
N GLU A 330 13.06 -14.13 -10.92
CA GLU A 330 11.79 -13.67 -10.35
C GLU A 330 11.78 -12.15 -10.19
N TYR A 331 12.88 -11.55 -9.72
CA TYR A 331 13.02 -10.10 -9.66
C TYR A 331 12.91 -9.43 -11.04
N ALA A 332 13.50 -10.03 -12.09
CA ALA A 332 13.37 -9.52 -13.45
C ALA A 332 11.94 -9.63 -14.01
N GLN A 333 11.19 -10.66 -13.61
CA GLN A 333 9.77 -10.80 -13.93
C GLN A 333 8.94 -9.70 -13.26
N ASN A 334 9.21 -9.37 -11.99
CA ASN A 334 8.56 -8.25 -11.30
C ASN A 334 8.86 -6.92 -11.99
N ILE A 335 10.13 -6.64 -12.31
CA ILE A 335 10.51 -5.45 -13.11
C ILE A 335 9.75 -5.42 -14.44
N SER A 336 9.60 -6.57 -15.10
CA SER A 336 8.86 -6.65 -16.36
C SER A 336 7.39 -6.26 -16.17
N ALA A 337 6.73 -6.75 -15.12
CA ALA A 337 5.35 -6.39 -14.82
C ALA A 337 5.18 -4.88 -14.57
N GLU A 338 6.06 -4.32 -13.75
CA GLU A 338 6.11 -2.88 -13.42
C GLU A 338 6.32 -2.01 -14.68
N LEU A 339 7.31 -2.36 -15.51
CA LEU A 339 7.56 -1.66 -16.77
C LEU A 339 6.39 -1.78 -17.73
N ASN A 340 5.75 -2.95 -17.85
CA ASN A 340 4.58 -3.09 -18.71
C ASN A 340 3.40 -2.24 -18.23
N HIS A 341 3.20 -2.13 -16.91
CA HIS A 341 2.12 -1.31 -16.35
C HIS A 341 2.29 0.17 -16.72
N VAL A 342 3.53 0.68 -16.64
CA VAL A 342 3.81 2.10 -16.88
C VAL A 342 4.00 2.41 -18.37
N LEU A 343 4.84 1.65 -19.07
CA LEU A 343 5.22 1.95 -20.46
C LEU A 343 4.07 1.72 -21.46
N ASN A 344 3.13 0.83 -21.15
CA ASN A 344 1.97 0.58 -22.02
C ASN A 344 0.71 1.37 -21.61
N SER A 345 0.77 2.18 -20.53
CA SER A 345 -0.37 2.98 -20.10
C SER A 345 -0.33 4.38 -20.71
N PRO A 346 -1.37 4.83 -21.44
CA PRO A 346 -1.43 6.20 -21.96
C PRO A 346 -1.37 7.28 -20.86
N GLY A 347 -1.63 6.92 -19.60
CA GLY A 347 -1.66 7.86 -18.47
C GLY A 347 -0.38 8.68 -18.31
N HIS A 348 0.78 8.11 -18.68
CA HIS A 348 2.08 8.79 -18.58
C HIS A 348 2.20 10.00 -19.53
N GLN A 349 1.25 10.19 -20.45
CA GLN A 349 1.20 11.32 -21.38
C GLN A 349 0.35 12.50 -20.86
N TYR A 350 -0.42 12.30 -19.79
CA TYR A 350 -1.35 13.29 -19.27
C TYR A 350 -0.90 13.91 -17.95
N PHE A 351 -0.35 13.10 -17.04
CA PHE A 351 -0.01 13.53 -15.68
C PHE A 351 1.37 13.07 -15.28
N SER A 352 2.11 13.97 -14.61
CA SER A 352 3.39 13.66 -14.00
C SER A 352 3.22 12.78 -12.75
N PRO A 353 4.28 12.16 -12.22
CA PRO A 353 4.22 11.41 -10.96
C PRO A 353 3.62 12.20 -9.79
N VAL A 354 3.91 13.50 -9.70
CA VAL A 354 3.31 14.39 -8.69
C VAL A 354 1.79 14.48 -8.90
N GLN A 355 1.35 14.69 -10.14
CA GLN A 355 -0.07 14.80 -10.48
C GLN A 355 -0.82 13.47 -10.37
N MET A 356 -0.17 12.33 -10.61
CA MET A 356 -0.72 10.99 -10.33
C MET A 356 -0.90 10.80 -8.82
N SER A 357 0.06 11.27 -8.01
CA SER A 357 -0.04 11.22 -6.55
C SER A 357 -1.24 12.04 -6.03
N TYR A 358 -1.51 13.21 -6.62
CA TYR A 358 -2.70 14.01 -6.28
C TYR A 358 -4.04 13.30 -6.53
N GLN A 359 -4.07 12.23 -7.32
CA GLN A 359 -5.28 11.48 -7.59
C GLN A 359 -5.58 10.39 -6.53
N ALA A 360 -4.69 10.18 -5.56
CA ALA A 360 -4.87 9.21 -4.49
C ALA A 360 -6.25 9.28 -3.78
N PRO A 361 -6.79 10.48 -3.45
CA PRO A 361 -8.12 10.60 -2.86
C PRO A 361 -9.27 9.99 -3.66
N PHE A 362 -9.06 9.75 -4.96
CA PHE A 362 -10.08 9.20 -5.85
C PHE A 362 -9.85 7.72 -6.20
N VAL A 363 -8.67 7.16 -5.97
CA VAL A 363 -8.26 5.82 -6.47
C VAL A 363 -7.98 4.81 -5.36
N ASP A 364 -7.68 5.28 -4.15
CA ASP A 364 -7.21 4.44 -3.04
C ASP A 364 -8.39 3.85 -2.27
N ALA A 365 -9.05 2.86 -2.88
CA ALA A 365 -10.31 2.25 -2.46
C ALA A 365 -11.53 3.20 -2.38
N ALA A 366 -11.41 4.43 -2.92
CA ALA A 366 -12.56 5.26 -3.26
C ALA A 366 -13.39 4.60 -4.37
N GLN A 367 -14.67 4.38 -4.12
CA GLN A 367 -15.61 3.84 -5.10
C GLN A 367 -16.46 4.96 -5.67
N SER A 368 -16.60 4.99 -6.99
CA SER A 368 -17.54 5.86 -7.69
C SER A 368 -18.46 5.03 -8.58
N ILE A 369 -19.74 5.40 -8.62
CA ILE A 369 -20.73 4.75 -9.49
C ILE A 369 -20.62 5.23 -10.93
N ASP A 370 -20.15 6.47 -11.14
CA ASP A 370 -19.98 7.04 -12.46
C ASP A 370 -18.71 6.48 -13.13
N PRO A 371 -18.82 6.04 -14.40
CA PRO A 371 -17.67 5.66 -15.20
C PRO A 371 -16.60 6.74 -15.33
N VAL A 372 -15.34 6.34 -15.17
CA VAL A 372 -14.16 7.22 -15.37
C VAL A 372 -13.20 6.65 -16.40
N ASN A 373 -12.44 7.52 -17.08
CA ASN A 373 -11.46 7.13 -18.10
C ASN A 373 -10.06 6.81 -17.54
N ARG A 374 -9.98 6.24 -16.32
CA ARG A 374 -8.71 6.02 -15.62
C ARG A 374 -7.77 5.05 -16.32
N VAL A 375 -8.31 4.10 -17.07
CA VAL A 375 -7.52 3.18 -17.91
C VAL A 375 -6.58 3.92 -18.88
N ASN A 376 -6.94 5.15 -19.27
CA ASN A 376 -6.16 6.02 -20.15
C ASN A 376 -5.46 7.19 -19.44
N THR A 377 -5.93 7.57 -18.25
CA THR A 377 -5.58 8.84 -17.61
C THR A 377 -4.91 8.66 -16.24
N TYR A 378 -4.76 7.43 -15.76
CA TYR A 378 -4.18 7.15 -14.46
C TYR A 378 -3.17 5.99 -14.53
N ILE A 379 -2.08 6.15 -13.80
CA ILE A 379 -1.12 5.10 -13.48
C ILE A 379 -0.96 5.16 -11.97
N SER A 380 -1.00 4.01 -11.31
CA SER A 380 -0.80 3.99 -9.86
C SER A 380 0.57 4.56 -9.50
N TYR A 381 0.63 5.42 -8.47
CA TYR A 381 1.87 6.02 -7.98
C TYR A 381 2.85 4.98 -7.41
N TYR A 382 2.37 3.78 -7.04
CA TYR A 382 3.19 2.62 -6.66
C TYR A 382 4.08 2.15 -7.84
N PRO A 383 3.52 1.62 -8.94
CA PRO A 383 4.33 1.15 -10.06
C PRO A 383 5.05 2.27 -10.78
N PHE A 384 4.42 3.46 -10.91
CA PHE A 384 5.08 4.59 -11.55
C PHE A 384 6.30 5.06 -10.75
N GLY A 385 6.15 5.22 -9.44
CA GLY A 385 7.29 5.57 -8.60
C GLY A 385 8.33 4.45 -8.47
N SER A 386 7.93 3.18 -8.55
CA SER A 386 8.85 2.02 -8.57
C SER A 386 9.78 2.07 -9.79
N VAL A 387 9.23 2.30 -10.98
CA VAL A 387 10.06 2.41 -12.20
C VAL A 387 10.91 3.69 -12.21
N ILE A 388 10.51 4.75 -11.49
CA ILE A 388 11.34 5.94 -11.27
C ILE A 388 12.49 5.61 -10.31
N GLY A 389 12.21 4.88 -9.23
CA GLY A 389 13.23 4.36 -8.30
C GLY A 389 14.26 3.48 -9.01
N LEU A 390 13.81 2.57 -9.86
CA LEU A 390 14.65 1.77 -10.74
C LEU A 390 15.50 2.65 -11.67
N ALA A 391 14.88 3.62 -12.35
CA ALA A 391 15.60 4.52 -13.26
C ALA A 391 16.68 5.32 -12.53
N LEU A 392 16.36 5.85 -11.35
CA LEU A 392 17.29 6.63 -10.54
C LEU A 392 18.42 5.76 -10.01
N ASP A 393 18.17 4.57 -9.45
CA ASP A 393 19.22 3.70 -8.93
C ASP A 393 20.21 3.30 -10.03
N LEU A 394 19.70 2.87 -11.18
CA LEU A 394 20.55 2.48 -12.31
C LEU A 394 21.34 3.68 -12.86
N THR A 395 20.72 4.85 -12.98
CA THR A 395 21.40 6.07 -13.41
C THR A 395 22.52 6.47 -12.45
N LEU A 396 22.24 6.45 -11.14
CA LEU A 396 23.23 6.78 -10.10
C LEU A 396 24.43 5.85 -10.18
N ARG A 397 24.20 4.53 -10.28
CA ARG A 397 25.28 3.54 -10.40
C ARG A 397 26.10 3.68 -11.68
N THR A 398 25.45 4.05 -12.79
CA THR A 398 26.12 4.21 -14.08
C THR A 398 26.96 5.48 -14.13
N ARG A 399 26.46 6.59 -13.60
CA ARG A 399 27.09 7.92 -13.75
C ARG A 399 27.98 8.31 -12.57
N PHE A 400 27.63 7.87 -11.36
CA PHE A 400 28.26 8.26 -10.11
C PHE A 400 28.73 7.01 -9.36
N LYS A 401 29.87 6.45 -9.75
CA LYS A 401 30.42 5.13 -9.34
C LYS A 401 30.03 4.58 -7.95
N ILE A 402 30.13 5.38 -6.89
CA ILE A 402 29.89 4.96 -5.49
C ILE A 402 28.51 5.32 -4.97
N ILE A 403 27.76 6.14 -5.70
CA ILE A 403 26.43 6.62 -5.33
C ILE A 403 25.39 5.65 -5.88
N THR A 404 24.49 5.25 -5.00
CA THR A 404 23.36 4.37 -5.28
C THR A 404 22.09 5.03 -4.77
N LEU A 405 20.93 4.44 -5.10
CA LEU A 405 19.69 4.86 -4.45
C LEU A 405 19.76 4.69 -2.93
N ASP A 406 20.44 3.65 -2.43
CA ASP A 406 20.63 3.43 -0.99
C ASP A 406 21.37 4.63 -0.36
N THR A 407 22.36 5.19 -1.06
CA THR A 407 23.10 6.39 -0.60
C THR A 407 22.17 7.60 -0.47
N TYR A 408 21.26 7.76 -1.44
CA TYR A 408 20.26 8.83 -1.45
C TYR A 408 19.23 8.63 -0.32
N MET A 409 18.65 7.45 -0.18
CA MET A 409 17.71 7.11 0.89
C MET A 409 18.32 7.28 2.28
N GLN A 410 19.59 6.89 2.46
CA GLN A 410 20.32 7.13 3.71
C GLN A 410 20.53 8.61 4.01
N ALA A 411 20.73 9.44 2.99
CA ALA A 411 20.87 10.89 3.18
C ALA A 411 19.54 11.54 3.59
N ILE A 412 18.44 11.12 2.97
CA ILE A 412 17.10 11.54 3.37
C ILE A 412 16.77 11.06 4.78
N TRP A 413 17.08 9.80 5.10
CA TRP A 413 16.92 9.25 6.43
C TRP A 413 17.63 10.09 7.49
N ARG A 414 18.90 10.44 7.29
CA ARG A 414 19.64 11.29 8.25
C ARG A 414 19.07 12.69 8.41
N LYS A 415 18.58 13.30 7.32
CA LYS A 415 18.13 14.69 7.32
C LYS A 415 16.68 14.86 7.78
N HIS A 416 15.82 13.89 7.46
CA HIS A 416 14.37 13.96 7.68
C HIS A 416 13.85 12.82 8.55
N GLY A 417 14.23 11.57 8.27
CA GLY A 417 13.68 10.41 8.99
C GLY A 417 14.13 10.28 10.44
N GLN A 418 15.44 10.35 10.73
CA GLN A 418 16.01 10.28 12.07
C GLN A 418 15.51 11.39 13.00
N PRO A 419 15.47 12.68 12.59
CA PRO A 419 14.93 13.74 13.42
C PRO A 419 13.40 13.85 13.33
N GLU A 420 12.73 13.01 12.55
CA GLU A 420 11.28 13.04 12.28
C GLU A 420 10.79 14.41 11.79
N ILE A 421 11.55 15.03 10.88
CA ILE A 421 11.22 16.30 10.23
C ILE A 421 10.60 16.00 8.85
N PRO A 422 9.33 16.37 8.60
CA PRO A 422 8.69 16.09 7.33
C PRO A 422 9.42 16.76 6.15
N TYR A 423 9.45 16.10 5.00
CA TYR A 423 10.15 16.60 3.80
C TYR A 423 9.19 17.21 2.78
N THR A 424 9.75 18.00 1.87
CA THR A 424 9.07 18.51 0.66
C THR A 424 9.74 17.98 -0.61
N LEU A 425 9.10 18.12 -1.78
CA LEU A 425 9.73 17.80 -3.07
C LEU A 425 11.06 18.54 -3.29
N THR A 426 11.14 19.79 -2.84
CA THR A 426 12.37 20.60 -2.89
C THR A 426 13.49 20.00 -2.03
N ASP A 427 13.15 19.43 -0.86
CA ASP A 427 14.14 18.76 -0.02
C ASP A 427 14.73 17.52 -0.72
N LEU A 428 13.87 16.71 -1.35
CA LEU A 428 14.29 15.54 -2.12
C LEU A 428 15.27 15.95 -3.23
N GLU A 429 14.92 16.94 -4.04
CA GLU A 429 15.78 17.46 -5.12
C GLU A 429 17.14 17.96 -4.58
N ASN A 430 17.12 18.77 -3.53
CA ASN A 430 18.33 19.31 -2.92
C ASN A 430 19.25 18.24 -2.33
N ILE A 431 18.68 17.21 -1.71
CA ILE A 431 19.45 16.08 -1.16
C ILE A 431 20.08 15.28 -2.30
N LEU A 432 19.36 15.07 -3.41
CA LEU A 432 19.90 14.39 -4.58
C LEU A 432 21.08 15.16 -5.16
N GLY A 433 20.96 16.48 -5.32
CA GLY A 433 22.04 17.35 -5.80
C GLY A 433 23.26 17.33 -4.88
N SER A 434 23.03 17.30 -3.56
CA SER A 434 24.09 17.22 -2.55
C SER A 434 24.84 15.88 -2.58
N VAL A 435 24.10 14.76 -2.66
CA VAL A 435 24.68 13.40 -2.67
C VAL A 435 25.48 13.14 -3.96
N THR A 436 24.98 13.62 -5.09
CA THR A 436 25.66 13.48 -6.40
C THR A 436 26.78 14.50 -6.61
N ARG A 437 26.79 15.58 -5.82
CA ARG A 437 27.60 16.79 -6.05
C ARG A 437 27.36 17.38 -7.45
N ASP A 438 26.14 17.23 -7.94
CA ASP A 438 25.70 17.68 -9.26
C ASP A 438 24.24 18.20 -9.15
N PRO A 439 24.04 19.44 -8.68
CA PRO A 439 22.70 20.04 -8.58
C PRO A 439 21.98 20.16 -9.93
N GLU A 440 22.72 20.36 -11.01
CA GLU A 440 22.16 20.43 -12.37
C GLU A 440 21.56 19.08 -12.80
N PHE A 441 22.23 17.97 -12.46
CA PHE A 441 21.65 16.64 -12.65
C PHE A 441 20.36 16.46 -11.85
N ALA A 442 20.36 16.82 -10.57
CA ALA A 442 19.18 16.66 -9.73
C ALA A 442 17.99 17.47 -10.27
N GLN A 443 18.22 18.75 -10.61
CA GLN A 443 17.21 19.60 -11.23
C GLN A 443 16.71 19.01 -12.55
N ALA A 444 17.61 18.57 -13.44
CA ALA A 444 17.22 17.98 -14.71
C ALA A 444 16.41 16.69 -14.53
N PHE A 445 16.79 15.85 -13.56
CA PHE A 445 16.05 14.63 -13.24
C PHE A 445 14.64 14.94 -12.76
N PHE A 446 14.49 15.87 -11.81
CA PHE A 446 13.19 16.27 -11.28
C PHE A 446 12.31 16.92 -12.35
N GLN A 447 12.85 17.85 -13.13
CA GLN A 447 12.12 18.50 -14.22
C GLN A 447 11.63 17.51 -15.28
N GLN A 448 12.45 16.52 -15.64
CA GLN A 448 12.09 15.57 -16.69
C GLN A 448 11.16 14.45 -16.20
N HIS A 449 11.46 13.88 -15.03
CA HIS A 449 10.89 12.61 -14.59
C HIS A 449 9.90 12.73 -13.44
N ILE A 450 9.90 13.83 -12.67
CA ILE A 450 9.03 13.99 -11.48
C ILE A 450 7.94 15.03 -11.73
N TYR A 451 8.33 16.21 -12.23
CA TYR A 451 7.39 17.26 -12.64
C TYR A 451 6.95 17.09 -14.11
N GLY A 452 7.82 16.51 -14.94
CA GLY A 452 7.58 16.25 -16.34
C GLY A 452 7.00 14.87 -16.63
N LEU A 453 6.89 14.57 -17.93
CA LEU A 453 6.26 13.35 -18.46
C LEU A 453 7.27 12.41 -19.14
N LYS A 454 8.57 12.72 -19.06
CA LYS A 454 9.59 11.98 -19.80
C LYS A 454 9.89 10.67 -19.08
N LEU A 455 9.78 9.56 -19.79
CA LEU A 455 10.19 8.24 -19.31
C LEU A 455 11.71 8.05 -19.48
N ALA A 456 12.31 7.24 -18.60
CA ALA A 456 13.74 6.92 -18.67
C ALA A 456 14.04 5.88 -19.76
N ASP A 457 15.30 5.80 -20.20
CA ASP A 457 15.75 4.77 -21.14
C ASP A 457 16.05 3.45 -20.40
N TYR A 458 14.99 2.71 -20.07
CA TYR A 458 15.10 1.44 -19.35
C TYR A 458 15.91 0.38 -20.11
N LYS A 459 15.90 0.42 -21.44
CA LYS A 459 16.69 -0.51 -22.26
C LYS A 459 18.19 -0.28 -22.04
N PHE A 460 18.64 0.98 -22.10
CA PHE A 460 20.03 1.33 -21.81
C PHE A 460 20.41 1.02 -20.36
N LEU A 461 19.55 1.39 -19.40
CA LEU A 461 19.84 1.26 -17.97
C LEU A 461 19.95 -0.21 -17.55
N LEU A 462 19.00 -1.06 -17.96
CA LEU A 462 19.01 -2.50 -17.66
C LEU A 462 20.21 -3.23 -18.31
N ALA A 463 20.62 -2.80 -19.50
CA ALA A 463 21.79 -3.35 -20.18
C ALA A 463 23.09 -3.17 -19.37
N GLN A 464 23.22 -2.12 -18.55
CA GLN A 464 24.38 -1.93 -17.66
C GLN A 464 24.51 -3.05 -16.63
N ALA A 465 23.38 -3.60 -16.19
CA ALA A 465 23.29 -4.75 -15.29
C ALA A 465 23.25 -6.10 -16.05
N GLY A 466 23.41 -6.11 -17.37
CA GLY A 466 23.31 -7.30 -18.20
C GLY A 466 21.90 -7.87 -18.30
N PHE A 467 20.87 -7.03 -18.31
CA PHE A 467 19.50 -7.43 -18.61
C PHE A 467 19.07 -6.91 -19.98
N LEU A 468 18.41 -7.77 -20.74
CA LEU A 468 17.85 -7.46 -22.05
C LEU A 468 16.37 -7.10 -21.86
N LEU A 469 16.01 -5.85 -22.12
CA LEU A 469 14.62 -5.45 -22.28
C LEU A 469 14.22 -5.62 -23.75
N ARG A 470 13.23 -6.47 -24.02
CA ARG A 470 12.74 -6.75 -25.37
C ARG A 470 11.24 -7.02 -25.40
N PRO A 471 10.58 -6.91 -26.57
CA PRO A 471 9.24 -7.47 -26.75
C PRO A 471 9.24 -8.98 -26.54
N VAL A 472 8.22 -9.51 -25.86
CA VAL A 472 8.04 -10.95 -25.66
C VAL A 472 7.74 -11.63 -27.00
N ASN A 473 6.80 -11.07 -27.77
CA ASN A 473 6.33 -11.64 -29.03
C ASN A 473 6.33 -10.60 -30.17
N PRO A 474 7.49 -10.14 -30.66
CA PRO A 474 7.56 -9.01 -31.61
C PRO A 474 6.84 -9.26 -32.95
N ASN A 475 6.66 -10.53 -33.33
CA ASN A 475 6.01 -10.92 -34.58
C ASN A 475 4.54 -11.36 -34.39
N LYS A 476 4.02 -11.37 -33.16
CA LYS A 476 2.65 -11.78 -32.87
C LYS A 476 1.71 -10.60 -33.06
N ALA A 477 0.72 -10.77 -33.93
CA ALA A 477 -0.32 -9.77 -34.15
C ALA A 477 -1.24 -9.65 -32.93
N SER A 478 -1.61 -8.42 -32.58
CA SER A 478 -2.37 -8.09 -31.39
C SER A 478 -3.35 -6.94 -31.64
N LEU A 479 -4.42 -6.91 -30.85
CA LEU A 479 -5.34 -5.77 -30.71
C LEU A 479 -4.86 -4.76 -29.65
N GLY A 480 -3.65 -4.95 -29.10
CA GLY A 480 -3.15 -4.24 -27.94
C GLY A 480 -3.64 -4.84 -26.62
N LEU A 481 -3.43 -4.11 -25.53
CA LEU A 481 -3.96 -4.50 -24.22
C LEU A 481 -5.45 -4.17 -24.16
N THR A 482 -6.28 -5.22 -24.07
CA THR A 482 -7.73 -5.09 -23.92
C THR A 482 -8.24 -6.11 -22.92
N LEU A 483 -9.13 -5.69 -22.04
CA LEU A 483 -9.78 -6.58 -21.09
C LEU A 483 -11.16 -6.95 -21.62
N LEU A 484 -11.33 -8.23 -21.96
CA LEU A 484 -12.59 -8.79 -22.42
C LEU A 484 -13.24 -9.63 -21.31
N ASN A 485 -14.53 -9.42 -21.12
CA ASN A 485 -15.37 -10.30 -20.32
C ASN A 485 -16.23 -11.15 -21.25
N PHE A 486 -16.22 -12.47 -21.04
CA PHE A 486 -17.01 -13.40 -21.84
C PHE A 486 -18.30 -13.74 -21.09
N ARG A 487 -19.41 -13.14 -21.52
CA ARG A 487 -20.74 -13.38 -20.95
C ARG A 487 -21.65 -13.95 -22.03
N ASN A 488 -22.35 -15.05 -21.75
CA ASN A 488 -23.26 -15.71 -22.69
C ASN A 488 -22.64 -15.99 -24.07
N ASN A 489 -21.38 -16.47 -24.11
CA ASN A 489 -20.60 -16.69 -25.34
C ASN A 489 -20.45 -15.42 -26.20
N ALA A 490 -20.24 -14.27 -25.56
CA ALA A 490 -20.01 -13.01 -26.25
C ALA A 490 -18.84 -12.25 -25.60
N ALA A 491 -17.94 -11.73 -26.43
CA ALA A 491 -16.76 -10.98 -25.98
C ALA A 491 -17.13 -9.50 -25.75
N VAL A 492 -17.33 -9.12 -24.49
CA VAL A 492 -17.69 -7.75 -24.10
C VAL A 492 -16.43 -6.99 -23.70
N ILE A 493 -16.21 -5.80 -24.25
CA ILE A 493 -15.13 -4.92 -23.82
C ILE A 493 -15.44 -4.42 -22.40
N GLN A 494 -14.61 -4.78 -21.41
CA GLN A 494 -14.91 -4.56 -20.00
C GLN A 494 -14.59 -3.13 -19.52
N THR A 495 -13.58 -2.50 -20.11
CA THR A 495 -13.07 -1.18 -19.72
C THR A 495 -12.98 -0.25 -20.93
N GLY A 496 -12.65 1.02 -20.74
CA GLY A 496 -12.37 1.90 -21.88
C GLY A 496 -11.24 1.35 -22.76
N THR A 497 -11.32 1.50 -24.07
CA THR A 497 -10.21 1.10 -24.96
C THR A 497 -9.02 2.06 -24.80
N LEU A 498 -7.80 1.53 -24.88
CA LEU A 498 -6.59 2.33 -24.67
C LEU A 498 -6.38 3.32 -25.82
N VAL A 499 -6.11 4.59 -25.51
CA VAL A 499 -5.79 5.64 -26.50
C VAL A 499 -4.63 5.15 -27.37
N GLY A 500 -4.83 5.19 -28.69
CA GLY A 500 -3.85 4.72 -29.67
C GLY A 500 -3.90 3.21 -29.97
N SER A 501 -4.67 2.41 -29.23
CA SER A 501 -4.86 0.99 -29.54
C SER A 501 -5.69 0.77 -30.81
N PRO A 502 -5.56 -0.40 -31.47
CA PRO A 502 -6.39 -0.77 -32.62
C PRO A 502 -7.90 -0.62 -32.40
N LEU A 503 -8.41 -1.01 -31.23
CA LEU A 503 -9.83 -0.92 -30.92
C LEU A 503 -10.29 0.54 -30.73
N TYR A 504 -9.49 1.35 -30.04
CA TYR A 504 -9.76 2.78 -29.86
C TYR A 504 -9.79 3.52 -31.20
N GLN A 505 -8.81 3.29 -32.07
CA GLN A 505 -8.75 3.90 -33.40
C GLN A 505 -9.94 3.50 -34.30
N ALA A 506 -10.49 2.31 -34.09
CA ALA A 506 -11.66 1.83 -34.80
C ALA A 506 -13.00 2.25 -34.17
N GLY A 507 -12.96 3.01 -33.06
CA GLY A 507 -14.14 3.54 -32.38
C GLY A 507 -14.91 2.52 -31.55
N LEU A 508 -14.29 1.39 -31.19
CA LEU A 508 -14.88 0.46 -30.22
C LEU A 508 -14.54 0.92 -28.80
N ASP A 509 -15.48 0.73 -27.89
CA ASP A 509 -15.30 1.10 -26.50
C ASP A 509 -15.99 0.12 -25.54
N ARG A 510 -15.88 0.41 -24.25
CA ARG A 510 -16.50 -0.32 -23.15
C ARG A 510 -17.96 -0.67 -23.46
N GLU A 511 -18.35 -1.89 -23.11
CA GLU A 511 -19.66 -2.52 -23.31
C GLU A 511 -20.00 -2.89 -24.75
N ASP A 512 -19.16 -2.55 -25.73
CA ASP A 512 -19.30 -3.11 -27.07
C ASP A 512 -19.03 -4.61 -27.07
N VAL A 513 -19.80 -5.34 -27.86
CA VAL A 513 -19.76 -6.80 -27.94
C VAL A 513 -19.13 -7.21 -29.26
N ILE A 514 -17.90 -7.69 -29.20
CA ILE A 514 -17.19 -8.23 -30.37
C ILE A 514 -17.82 -9.58 -30.74
N GLN A 515 -18.33 -9.67 -31.97
CA GLN A 515 -18.95 -10.88 -32.51
C GLN A 515 -17.93 -11.70 -33.28
N THR A 516 -17.23 -11.06 -34.22
CA THR A 516 -16.21 -11.71 -35.04
C THR A 516 -14.97 -10.84 -35.20
N ILE A 517 -13.83 -11.50 -35.36
CA ILE A 517 -12.56 -10.89 -35.79
C ILE A 517 -12.00 -11.74 -36.93
N ALA A 518 -11.66 -11.11 -38.05
CA ALA A 518 -11.21 -11.81 -39.26
C ALA A 518 -12.19 -12.91 -39.70
N GLY A 519 -13.50 -12.67 -39.54
CA GLY A 519 -14.56 -13.62 -39.85
C GLY A 519 -14.70 -14.80 -38.87
N LYS A 520 -13.87 -14.91 -37.83
CA LYS A 520 -14.00 -15.94 -36.79
C LYS A 520 -14.77 -15.43 -35.58
N LYS A 521 -15.68 -16.24 -35.06
CA LYS A 521 -16.45 -15.92 -33.85
C LYS A 521 -15.56 -15.92 -32.61
N ILE A 522 -15.79 -14.98 -31.69
CA ILE A 522 -14.97 -14.79 -30.49
C ILE A 522 -15.80 -15.04 -29.22
N ASN A 523 -15.67 -16.22 -28.63
CA ASN A 523 -16.37 -16.59 -27.38
C ASN A 523 -15.42 -16.82 -26.20
N SER A 524 -14.11 -16.79 -26.45
CA SER A 524 -13.06 -16.98 -25.45
C SER A 524 -11.75 -16.30 -25.87
N TYR A 525 -10.82 -16.17 -24.93
CA TYR A 525 -9.45 -15.74 -25.25
C TYR A 525 -8.73 -16.71 -26.19
N ASN A 526 -9.07 -18.00 -26.16
CA ASN A 526 -8.50 -18.99 -27.09
C ASN A 526 -8.99 -18.75 -28.52
N ASP A 527 -10.28 -18.41 -28.69
CA ASP A 527 -10.82 -18.04 -30.00
C ASP A 527 -10.14 -16.78 -30.55
N LEU A 528 -9.95 -15.77 -29.70
CA LEU A 528 -9.21 -14.56 -30.06
C LEU A 528 -7.78 -14.88 -30.49
N ALA A 529 -7.06 -15.68 -29.70
CA ALA A 529 -5.70 -16.10 -30.03
C ALA A 529 -5.66 -16.85 -31.38
N ALA A 530 -6.60 -17.78 -31.60
CA ALA A 530 -6.70 -18.55 -32.85
C ALA A 530 -7.14 -17.70 -34.05
N ALA A 531 -7.94 -16.64 -33.85
CA ALA A 531 -8.29 -15.68 -34.88
C ALA A 531 -7.07 -14.87 -35.32
N LEU A 532 -6.26 -14.41 -34.37
CA LEU A 532 -5.09 -13.58 -34.65
C LEU A 532 -3.84 -14.38 -35.09
N ALA A 533 -3.76 -15.67 -34.78
CA ALA A 533 -2.58 -16.50 -35.06
C ALA A 533 -2.19 -16.60 -36.56
N ALA A 534 -3.16 -16.42 -37.47
CA ALA A 534 -2.91 -16.43 -38.91
C ALA A 534 -2.40 -15.08 -39.47
N HIS A 535 -2.36 -14.04 -38.63
CA HIS A 535 -2.05 -12.68 -39.02
C HIS A 535 -0.69 -12.20 -38.51
N LYS A 536 -0.20 -11.14 -39.12
CA LYS A 536 1.02 -10.44 -38.72
C LYS A 536 0.71 -9.00 -38.30
N PRO A 537 1.56 -8.36 -37.48
CA PRO A 537 1.48 -6.92 -37.26
C PRO A 537 1.42 -6.15 -38.59
N GLY A 538 0.54 -5.17 -38.68
CA GLY A 538 0.25 -4.39 -39.89
C GLY A 538 -0.92 -4.93 -40.72
N ASP A 539 -1.34 -6.18 -40.52
CA ASP A 539 -2.51 -6.73 -41.21
C ASP A 539 -3.78 -5.96 -40.82
N ARG A 540 -4.67 -5.77 -41.80
CA ARG A 540 -5.99 -5.15 -41.60
C ARG A 540 -7.04 -6.25 -41.54
N VAL A 541 -7.81 -6.29 -40.45
CA VAL A 541 -8.84 -7.31 -40.25
C VAL A 541 -10.20 -6.67 -39.96
N ASN A 542 -11.26 -7.27 -40.50
CA ASN A 542 -12.63 -6.86 -40.18
C ASN A 542 -12.98 -7.31 -38.76
N ILE A 543 -13.67 -6.44 -38.04
CA ILE A 543 -14.35 -6.73 -36.79
C ILE A 543 -15.84 -6.45 -36.99
N THR A 544 -16.68 -7.44 -36.69
CA THR A 544 -18.12 -7.23 -36.51
C THR A 544 -18.40 -7.14 -35.02
N TYR A 545 -19.08 -6.09 -34.59
CA TYR A 545 -19.42 -5.87 -33.18
C TYR A 545 -20.82 -5.28 -33.04
N THR A 546 -21.44 -5.49 -31.89
CA THR A 546 -22.68 -4.81 -31.50
C THR A 546 -22.33 -3.70 -30.52
N PRO A 547 -22.59 -2.43 -30.85
CA PRO A 547 -22.37 -1.34 -29.91
C PRO A 547 -23.33 -1.45 -28.73
N ARG A 548 -23.03 -0.76 -27.62
CA ARG A 548 -23.93 -0.70 -26.46
C ARG A 548 -25.39 -0.37 -26.83
N VAL A 549 -25.59 0.52 -27.80
CA VAL A 549 -26.90 0.89 -28.34
C VAL A 549 -26.85 0.87 -29.87
N GLY A 550 -27.78 0.12 -30.47
CA GLY A 550 -27.96 0.08 -31.92
C GLY A 550 -27.71 -1.30 -32.53
N ALA A 551 -27.73 -1.35 -33.86
CA ALA A 551 -27.50 -2.57 -34.63
C ALA A 551 -26.00 -2.89 -34.72
N SER A 552 -25.69 -4.15 -35.03
CA SER A 552 -24.33 -4.59 -35.34
C SER A 552 -23.69 -3.74 -36.43
N LYS A 553 -22.41 -3.45 -36.26
CA LYS A 553 -21.56 -2.68 -37.16
C LYS A 553 -20.36 -3.50 -37.58
N GLU A 554 -19.75 -3.10 -38.68
CA GLU A 554 -18.45 -3.59 -39.11
C GLU A 554 -17.45 -2.45 -39.12
N THR A 555 -16.21 -2.75 -38.75
CA THR A 555 -15.09 -1.84 -38.87
C THR A 555 -13.82 -2.61 -39.20
N ILE A 556 -12.76 -1.89 -39.58
CA ILE A 556 -11.45 -2.46 -39.88
C ILE A 556 -10.48 -1.98 -38.81
N VAL A 557 -9.77 -2.93 -38.21
CA VAL A 557 -8.64 -2.63 -37.32
C VAL A 557 -7.33 -2.96 -38.01
N THR A 558 -6.29 -2.19 -37.74
CA THR A 558 -4.91 -2.54 -38.10
C THR A 558 -4.25 -3.18 -36.89
N LEU A 559 -3.81 -4.43 -37.03
CA LEU A 559 -3.17 -5.16 -35.95
C LEU A 559 -1.79 -4.59 -35.65
N ILE A 560 -1.42 -4.55 -34.37
CA ILE A 560 -0.11 -4.08 -33.91
C ILE A 560 0.73 -5.26 -33.38
N PRO A 561 2.05 -5.09 -33.19
CA PRO A 561 2.83 -6.05 -32.42
C PRO A 561 2.29 -6.19 -30.99
N ASP A 562 2.43 -7.38 -30.41
CA ASP A 562 2.20 -7.60 -28.99
C ASP A 562 3.01 -6.59 -28.15
N PRO A 563 2.36 -5.70 -27.36
CA PRO A 563 3.06 -4.64 -26.63
C PRO A 563 3.80 -5.16 -25.39
N GLN A 564 3.64 -6.43 -25.02
CA GLN A 564 4.30 -6.99 -23.83
C GLN A 564 5.82 -6.98 -23.96
N LEU A 565 6.49 -6.45 -22.94
CA LEU A 565 7.93 -6.43 -22.76
C LEU A 565 8.38 -7.43 -21.70
N GLU A 566 9.61 -7.92 -21.80
CA GLU A 566 10.29 -8.69 -20.75
C GLU A 566 11.71 -8.19 -20.54
N ALA A 567 12.13 -8.14 -19.29
CA ALA A 567 13.51 -8.00 -18.86
C ALA A 567 14.08 -9.39 -18.56
N VAL A 568 15.10 -9.81 -19.31
CA VAL A 568 15.68 -11.15 -19.21
C VAL A 568 17.18 -11.04 -18.93
N PRO A 569 17.75 -11.82 -17.99
CA PRO A 569 19.21 -11.89 -17.84
C PRO A 569 19.88 -12.27 -19.16
N TYR A 570 20.98 -11.60 -19.52
CA TYR A 570 21.72 -11.85 -20.76
C TYR A 570 22.10 -13.32 -20.93
N GLU A 571 22.54 -13.97 -19.86
CA GLU A 571 22.89 -15.39 -19.87
C GLU A 571 21.72 -16.31 -20.25
N THR A 572 20.49 -15.97 -19.84
CA THR A 572 19.26 -16.68 -20.22
C THR A 572 18.89 -16.39 -21.68
N ALA A 573 19.21 -15.20 -22.18
CA ALA A 573 18.99 -14.78 -23.56
C ALA A 573 20.12 -15.21 -24.53
N GLY A 574 21.13 -15.98 -24.07
CA GLY A 574 22.27 -16.38 -24.90
C GLY A 574 23.25 -15.24 -25.25
N LEU A 575 23.18 -14.11 -24.54
CA LEU A 575 24.06 -12.96 -24.73
C LEU A 575 25.27 -13.00 -23.77
N PRO A 576 26.42 -12.45 -24.18
CA PRO A 576 27.62 -12.43 -23.34
C PRO A 576 27.45 -11.52 -22.13
N LEU A 577 27.68 -12.07 -20.94
CA LEU A 577 27.67 -11.32 -19.68
C LEU A 577 29.10 -10.90 -19.28
N THR A 578 29.43 -9.62 -19.49
CA THR A 578 30.77 -9.07 -19.22
C THR A 578 31.10 -9.02 -17.73
N LYS A 579 32.39 -8.94 -17.37
CA LYS A 579 32.82 -8.76 -15.97
C LYS A 579 32.24 -7.48 -15.35
N GLN A 580 32.12 -6.40 -16.12
CA GLN A 580 31.55 -5.14 -15.67
C GLN A 580 30.06 -5.28 -15.36
N MET A 581 29.28 -5.95 -16.23
CA MET A 581 27.86 -6.21 -15.98
C MET A 581 27.65 -7.08 -14.74
N LYS A 582 28.48 -8.11 -14.53
CA LYS A 582 28.44 -8.94 -13.31
C LYS A 582 28.70 -8.12 -12.05
N ALA A 583 29.72 -7.26 -12.07
CA ALA A 583 30.05 -6.40 -10.94
C ALA A 583 28.94 -5.38 -10.65
N PHE A 584 28.37 -4.77 -11.71
CA PHE A 584 27.24 -3.86 -11.60
C PHE A 584 26.02 -4.56 -10.98
N ARG A 585 25.63 -5.71 -11.55
CA ARG A 585 24.48 -6.49 -11.07
C ARG A 585 24.68 -6.98 -9.63
N ALA A 586 25.88 -7.44 -9.26
CA ALA A 586 26.18 -7.84 -7.88
C ALA A 586 26.12 -6.64 -6.92
N SER A 587 26.67 -5.49 -7.32
CA SER A 587 26.55 -4.24 -6.54
C SER A 587 25.09 -3.82 -6.36
N TRP A 588 24.21 -4.15 -7.29
CA TRP A 588 22.78 -3.83 -7.21
C TRP A 588 21.96 -4.86 -6.43
N LEU A 589 22.06 -6.14 -6.78
CA LEU A 589 21.14 -7.21 -6.35
C LEU A 589 21.67 -8.14 -5.26
N SER A 590 22.97 -8.12 -4.94
CA SER A 590 23.49 -8.93 -3.84
C SER A 590 23.22 -8.26 -2.48
N SER A 591 23.01 -9.11 -1.46
CA SER A 591 22.78 -8.71 -0.06
C SER A 591 23.74 -7.61 0.41
N LYS A 592 23.18 -6.66 1.17
CA LYS A 592 23.91 -5.59 1.86
C LYS A 592 24.16 -5.87 3.32
N VAL A 593 23.57 -6.94 3.87
CA VAL A 593 23.86 -7.38 5.24
C VAL A 593 25.36 -7.67 5.35
N LYS A 594 26.05 -6.88 6.18
CA LYS A 594 27.45 -7.15 6.49
C LYS A 594 27.51 -8.46 7.27
N SER A 595 28.14 -9.49 6.72
CA SER A 595 28.52 -10.65 7.52
C SER A 595 29.44 -10.11 8.62
N GLY A 596 29.01 -10.23 9.88
CA GLY A 596 29.92 -9.99 10.99
C GLY A 596 31.16 -10.83 10.74
N ARG A 597 32.33 -10.21 10.64
CA ARG A 597 33.56 -10.96 10.89
C ARG A 597 33.39 -11.49 12.30
N LYS A 598 33.19 -12.81 12.40
CA LYS A 598 33.27 -13.51 13.66
C LYS A 598 34.64 -13.29 14.29
#